data_AF-A0A0Q8ZQZ8-F1
#
_entry.id   AF-A0A0Q8ZQZ8-F1
#
_cell.length_a   1.000
_cell.length_b   1.000
_cell.length_c   1.000
_cell.angle_alpha   90.00
_cell.angle_beta   90.00
_cell.angle_gamma   90.00
#
_symmetry.space_group_name_H-M   'P 1'
#
loop_
_entity.id
_entity.type
_entity.pdbx_description
1 polymer ?
#
loop_
_entity_poly.entity_id
_entity_poly.type
_entity_poly.pdbx_seq_one_letter_code
_entity_poly.pdbx_strand_id
1 'polypeptide(L)'
;MSAPFEDPFATAPAAAPEPAPAPPPPPPPPPAPEPTPAPAPVAASAPVAVPDGNGGEQVRITMKSGGGYDDPWITLDFPSIDVAHARLSDAARKGRLVEVFQVTAQASAKFAELTSVGKPAKPAAAAGGGGGQSRAPQGAQEAPNGEKKYCDHGEMVYKSGVSTKGNAYKLFSCIAPRDQQCKAQYPAR
;
A
#
# COMPACT_ATOMS: atom_id res chain seq x y z
N MET A 1 -0.05 54.34 74.95
CA MET A 1 -0.72 55.63 74.68
C MET A 1 0.35 56.71 74.71
N SER A 2 0.75 57.24 73.56
CA SER A 2 1.63 58.42 73.45
C SER A 2 1.11 59.31 72.33
N ALA A 3 1.08 60.61 72.61
CA ALA A 3 0.20 61.67 72.09
C ALA A 3 0.43 62.09 70.61
N PRO A 4 -0.55 62.79 69.98
CA PRO A 4 -0.47 63.22 68.58
C PRO A 4 0.39 64.47 68.40
N PHE A 5 1.05 64.57 67.25
CA PHE A 5 1.75 65.76 66.79
C PHE A 5 0.94 66.38 65.63
N GLU A 6 0.57 67.65 65.78
CA GLU A 6 -0.19 68.45 64.80
C GLU A 6 0.65 68.69 63.54
N ASP A 7 0.08 68.44 62.36
CA ASP A 7 0.80 68.55 61.08
C ASP A 7 0.80 70.02 60.58
N PRO A 8 1.98 70.67 60.45
CA PRO A 8 2.11 72.05 59.99
C PRO A 8 1.88 72.26 58.49
N PHE A 9 1.60 71.21 57.70
CA PHE A 9 1.34 71.32 56.26
C PHE A 9 -0.10 71.73 55.89
N ALA A 10 -0.93 72.04 56.89
CA ALA A 10 -2.33 72.42 56.69
C ALA A 10 -2.55 73.68 55.83
N THR A 11 -1.52 74.47 55.49
CA THR A 11 -1.71 75.67 54.66
C THR A 11 -0.49 75.97 53.79
N ALA A 12 -0.47 75.46 52.56
CA ALA A 12 0.41 75.95 51.49
C ALA A 12 -0.44 76.38 50.26
N PRO A 13 -0.26 77.59 49.73
CA PRO A 13 -1.12 78.17 48.69
C PRO A 13 -0.89 77.57 47.29
N ALA A 14 -1.97 77.52 46.51
CA ALA A 14 -2.00 77.04 45.13
C ALA A 14 -1.19 77.96 44.18
N ALA A 15 -0.26 77.37 43.43
CA ALA A 15 0.53 78.05 42.40
C ALA A 15 -0.10 77.89 41.01
N ALA A 16 -0.03 78.96 40.22
CA ALA A 16 -0.70 79.22 38.94
C ALA A 16 -0.23 78.34 37.76
N PRO A 17 -1.06 78.18 36.70
CA PRO A 17 -0.77 77.30 35.57
C PRO A 17 0.31 77.85 34.60
N GLU A 18 1.23 76.97 34.20
CA GLU A 18 2.35 77.20 33.27
C GLU A 18 1.89 77.03 31.79
N PRO A 19 2.42 77.83 30.82
CA PRO A 19 1.95 77.85 29.43
C PRO A 19 2.19 76.55 28.64
N ALA A 20 1.29 76.30 27.68
CA ALA A 20 1.17 75.06 26.93
C ALA A 20 2.36 74.76 25.99
N PRO A 21 2.79 73.48 25.89
CA PRO A 21 3.89 73.06 25.03
C PRO A 21 3.53 73.05 23.54
N ALA A 22 4.52 73.34 22.68
CA ALA A 22 4.42 73.33 21.22
C ALA A 22 4.15 71.91 20.66
N PRO A 23 3.51 71.81 19.47
CA PRO A 23 3.11 70.52 18.91
C PRO A 23 4.31 69.65 18.50
N PRO A 24 4.16 68.31 18.56
CA PRO A 24 5.23 67.36 18.26
C PRO A 24 5.57 67.31 16.76
N PRO A 25 6.81 66.92 16.40
CA PRO A 25 7.20 66.72 15.01
C PRO A 25 6.47 65.53 14.36
N PRO A 26 6.31 65.53 13.02
CA PRO A 26 5.61 64.48 12.29
C PRO A 26 6.35 63.13 12.34
N PRO A 27 5.62 62.00 12.20
CA PRO A 27 6.19 60.67 12.29
C PRO A 27 7.12 60.34 11.10
N PRO A 28 8.11 59.45 11.31
CA PRO A 28 9.00 58.98 10.25
C PRO A 28 8.27 58.13 9.20
N PRO A 29 8.78 58.05 7.96
CA PRO A 29 8.18 57.25 6.89
C PRO A 29 8.27 55.73 7.19
N PRO A 30 7.33 54.93 6.65
CA PRO A 30 7.29 53.48 6.89
C PRO A 30 8.46 52.74 6.22
N PRO A 31 8.87 51.58 6.77
CA PRO A 31 9.94 50.76 6.19
C PRO A 31 9.54 50.16 4.84
N ALA A 32 10.54 49.97 3.97
CA ALA A 32 10.37 49.36 2.65
C ALA A 32 10.03 47.86 2.76
N PRO A 33 9.24 47.29 1.83
CA PRO A 33 8.82 45.89 1.89
C PRO A 33 9.98 44.92 1.66
N GLU A 34 10.01 43.82 2.43
CA GLU A 34 10.95 42.71 2.26
C GLU A 34 10.66 41.91 0.97
N PRO A 35 11.69 41.33 0.32
CA PRO A 35 11.51 40.54 -0.89
C PRO A 35 10.76 39.23 -0.60
N THR A 36 9.74 38.96 -1.39
CA THR A 36 8.94 37.72 -1.34
C THR A 36 9.79 36.51 -1.72
N PRO A 37 9.77 35.40 -0.96
CA PRO A 37 10.49 34.18 -1.35
C PRO A 37 9.89 33.59 -2.64
N ALA A 38 10.77 33.12 -3.53
CA ALA A 38 10.38 32.48 -4.79
C ALA A 38 9.58 31.18 -4.53
N PRO A 39 8.55 30.87 -5.34
CA PRO A 39 7.76 29.67 -5.16
C PRO A 39 8.61 28.41 -5.38
N ALA A 40 8.51 27.46 -4.44
CA ALA A 40 9.10 26.14 -4.58
C ALA A 40 8.48 25.39 -5.79
N PRO A 41 9.24 24.56 -6.51
CA PRO A 41 8.70 23.79 -7.63
C PRO A 41 7.66 22.80 -7.10
N VAL A 42 6.41 22.98 -7.54
CA VAL A 42 5.33 22.03 -7.29
C VAL A 42 5.69 20.75 -8.06
N ALA A 43 5.88 19.65 -7.35
CA ALA A 43 5.98 18.34 -7.99
C ALA A 43 4.67 18.11 -8.75
N ALA A 44 4.76 17.98 -10.08
CA ALA A 44 3.60 17.71 -10.91
C ALA A 44 3.00 16.37 -10.46
N SER A 45 1.79 16.42 -9.90
CA SER A 45 0.97 15.23 -9.72
C SER A 45 0.81 14.55 -11.07
N ALA A 46 1.17 13.27 -11.15
CA ALA A 46 0.94 12.47 -12.35
C ALA A 46 -0.54 12.59 -12.76
N PRO A 47 -0.85 12.84 -14.05
CA PRO A 47 -2.24 12.94 -14.47
C PRO A 47 -2.94 11.61 -14.22
N VAL A 48 -4.01 11.63 -13.42
CA VAL A 48 -5.01 10.56 -13.43
C VAL A 48 -5.68 10.66 -14.79
N ALA A 49 -5.50 9.63 -15.62
CA ALA A 49 -6.15 9.56 -16.91
C ALA A 49 -7.67 9.58 -16.72
N VAL A 50 -8.30 10.67 -17.16
CA VAL A 50 -9.74 10.70 -17.39
C VAL A 50 -9.98 9.84 -18.64
N PRO A 51 -10.91 8.87 -18.64
CA PRO A 51 -11.25 8.18 -19.86
C PRO A 51 -11.78 9.21 -20.86
N ASP A 52 -11.06 9.39 -21.97
CA ASP A 52 -11.55 10.21 -23.07
C ASP A 52 -12.90 9.63 -23.50
N GLY A 53 -13.95 10.45 -23.39
CA GLY A 53 -15.32 10.14 -23.84
C GLY A 53 -15.45 10.00 -25.36
N ASN A 54 -14.38 9.64 -26.05
CA ASN A 54 -14.38 9.33 -27.46
C ASN A 54 -14.61 7.82 -27.58
N GLY A 55 -15.74 7.41 -28.16
CA GLY A 55 -16.26 6.04 -28.23
C GLY A 55 -15.41 5.01 -29.00
N GLY A 56 -14.11 4.93 -28.74
CA GLY A 56 -13.26 3.78 -29.02
C GLY A 56 -13.40 2.71 -27.92
N GLU A 57 -13.03 1.48 -28.25
CA GLU A 57 -13.05 0.34 -27.32
C GLU A 57 -12.01 0.54 -26.20
N GLN A 58 -12.44 0.98 -25.03
CA GLN A 58 -11.60 1.04 -23.84
C GLN A 58 -11.28 -0.39 -23.37
N VAL A 59 -10.03 -0.63 -23.00
CA VAL A 59 -9.56 -1.96 -22.57
C VAL A 59 -9.07 -1.88 -21.13
N ARG A 60 -9.67 -2.69 -20.27
CA ARG A 60 -9.23 -2.91 -18.89
C ARG A 60 -8.51 -4.25 -18.81
N ILE A 61 -7.26 -4.24 -18.37
CA ILE A 61 -6.44 -5.44 -18.21
C ILE A 61 -6.19 -5.66 -16.74
N THR A 62 -6.68 -6.79 -16.21
CA THR A 62 -6.36 -7.26 -14.87
C THR A 62 -5.27 -8.31 -14.94
N MET A 63 -4.25 -8.14 -14.12
CA MET A 63 -3.14 -9.06 -14.01
C MET A 63 -2.99 -9.49 -12.56
N LYS A 64 -2.90 -10.81 -12.36
CA LYS A 64 -2.85 -11.44 -11.04
C LYS A 64 -1.51 -12.16 -10.88
N SER A 65 -0.91 -12.01 -9.71
CA SER A 65 0.42 -12.57 -9.41
C SER A 65 0.44 -14.10 -9.24
N GLY A 66 -0.72 -14.74 -9.11
CA GLY A 66 -0.89 -16.19 -8.96
C GLY A 66 -2.32 -16.67 -9.20
N GLY A 67 -2.58 -17.94 -8.90
CA GLY A 67 -3.88 -18.60 -9.11
C GLY A 67 -4.79 -18.65 -7.88
N GLY A 68 -4.28 -18.32 -6.69
CA GLY A 68 -5.01 -18.35 -5.43
C GLY A 68 -6.00 -17.19 -5.31
N TYR A 69 -7.06 -17.36 -4.54
CA TYR A 69 -8.08 -16.31 -4.37
C TYR A 69 -7.50 -15.01 -3.80
N ASP A 70 -6.62 -15.12 -2.81
CA ASP A 70 -6.00 -14.01 -2.07
C ASP A 70 -4.77 -13.38 -2.75
N ASP A 71 -4.39 -13.85 -3.94
CA ASP A 71 -3.20 -13.31 -4.62
C ASP A 71 -3.43 -11.88 -5.11
N PRO A 72 -2.44 -10.98 -4.95
CA PRO A 72 -2.56 -9.60 -5.37
C PRO A 72 -2.78 -9.48 -6.88
N TRP A 73 -3.65 -8.56 -7.26
CA TRP A 73 -3.89 -8.15 -8.63
C TRP A 73 -3.69 -6.65 -8.80
N ILE A 74 -3.36 -6.25 -10.02
CA ILE A 74 -3.45 -4.87 -10.47
C ILE A 74 -4.38 -4.82 -11.68
N THR A 75 -5.03 -3.68 -11.85
CA THR A 75 -5.89 -3.40 -12.99
C THR A 75 -5.40 -2.13 -13.66
N LEU A 76 -5.21 -2.20 -14.98
CA LEU A 76 -4.76 -1.09 -15.81
C LEU A 76 -5.82 -0.78 -16.86
N ASP A 77 -6.11 0.50 -17.02
CA ASP A 77 -7.04 1.00 -18.03
C ASP A 77 -6.26 1.60 -19.20
N PHE A 78 -6.67 1.24 -20.41
CA PHE A 78 -6.10 1.72 -21.66
C PHE A 78 -7.21 2.24 -22.59
N PRO A 79 -6.92 3.27 -23.39
CA PRO A 79 -7.90 3.83 -24.32
C PRO A 79 -8.21 2.92 -25.53
N SER A 80 -7.32 1.97 -25.84
CA SER A 80 -7.54 0.95 -26.88
C SER A 80 -6.63 -0.26 -26.70
N ILE A 81 -6.95 -1.37 -27.39
CA ILE A 81 -6.12 -2.57 -27.40
C ILE A 81 -4.73 -2.32 -28.00
N ASP A 82 -4.63 -1.49 -29.05
CA ASP A 82 -3.35 -1.14 -29.68
C ASP A 82 -2.45 -0.34 -28.74
N VAL A 83 -3.04 0.61 -28.01
CA VAL A 83 -2.32 1.37 -26.99
C VAL A 83 -1.89 0.45 -25.84
N ALA A 84 -2.76 -0.46 -25.40
CA ALA A 84 -2.40 -1.45 -24.38
C ALA A 84 -1.21 -2.31 -24.83
N HIS A 85 -1.27 -2.86 -26.05
CA HIS A 85 -0.19 -3.66 -26.61
C HIS A 85 1.12 -2.88 -26.67
N ALA A 86 1.12 -1.68 -27.27
CA ALA A 86 2.31 -0.84 -27.39
C ALA A 86 2.91 -0.44 -26.03
N ARG A 87 2.07 -0.16 -25.03
CA ARG A 87 2.50 0.23 -23.68
C ARG A 87 3.07 -0.94 -22.89
N LEU A 88 2.44 -2.12 -23.01
CA LEU A 88 2.86 -3.33 -22.31
C LEU A 88 4.02 -4.06 -23.00
N SER A 89 4.25 -3.84 -24.30
CA SER A 89 5.38 -4.42 -25.04
C SER A 89 6.69 -3.66 -24.85
N ASP A 90 6.63 -2.37 -24.50
CA ASP A 90 7.78 -1.49 -24.28
C ASP A 90 8.70 -1.97 -23.13
N ALA A 91 10.00 -2.09 -23.40
CA ALA A 91 10.95 -2.71 -22.47
C ALA A 91 11.14 -1.90 -21.17
N ALA A 92 11.22 -0.56 -21.28
CA ALA A 92 11.37 0.30 -20.11
C ALA A 92 10.12 0.26 -19.21
N ARG A 93 8.93 0.27 -19.82
CA ARG A 93 7.67 0.14 -19.10
C ARG A 93 7.45 -1.25 -18.50
N LYS A 94 7.91 -2.32 -19.14
CA LYS A 94 7.89 -3.67 -18.56
C LYS A 94 8.63 -3.70 -17.22
N GLY A 95 9.82 -3.10 -17.15
CA GLY A 95 10.57 -3.00 -15.89
C GLY A 95 9.79 -2.29 -14.79
N ARG A 96 9.21 -1.12 -15.11
CA ARG A 96 8.38 -0.36 -14.17
C ARG A 96 7.11 -1.10 -13.76
N LEU A 97 6.49 -1.84 -14.68
CA LEU A 97 5.31 -2.65 -14.39
C LEU A 97 5.65 -3.75 -13.38
N VAL A 98 6.80 -4.42 -13.54
CA VAL A 98 7.31 -5.41 -12.56
C VAL A 98 7.53 -4.77 -11.19
N GLU A 99 8.11 -3.58 -11.13
CA GLU A 99 8.27 -2.84 -9.86
C GLU A 99 6.92 -2.54 -9.20
N VAL A 100 5.92 -2.11 -9.99
CA VAL A 100 4.55 -1.89 -9.48
C VAL A 100 3.97 -3.18 -8.92
N PHE A 101 4.10 -4.32 -9.60
CA PHE A 101 3.66 -5.61 -9.06
C PHE A 101 4.35 -5.97 -7.75
N GLN A 102 5.66 -5.73 -7.63
CA GLN A 102 6.40 -6.01 -6.41
C GLN A 102 5.87 -5.17 -5.25
N VAL A 103 5.64 -3.87 -5.47
CA VAL A 103 5.07 -2.98 -4.45
C VAL A 103 3.64 -3.41 -4.08
N THR A 104 2.80 -3.76 -5.05
CA THR A 104 1.45 -4.26 -4.79
C THR A 104 1.48 -5.55 -3.97
N ALA A 105 2.38 -6.48 -4.27
CA ALA A 105 2.51 -7.74 -3.54
C ALA A 105 3.01 -7.54 -2.09
N GLN A 106 3.95 -6.62 -1.90
CA GLN A 106 4.38 -6.23 -0.55
C GLN A 106 3.25 -5.58 0.24
N ALA A 107 2.49 -4.68 -0.39
CA ALA A 107 1.34 -4.04 0.23
C ALA A 107 0.28 -5.07 0.61
N SER A 108 -0.08 -6.01 -0.27
CA SER A 108 -1.06 -7.05 0.03
C SER A 108 -0.62 -7.94 1.18
N ALA A 109 0.67 -8.29 1.25
CA ALA A 109 1.21 -9.05 2.38
C ALA A 109 1.07 -8.26 3.69
N LYS A 110 1.36 -6.96 3.68
CA LYS A 110 1.18 -6.08 4.85
C LYS A 110 -0.29 -5.90 5.25
N PHE A 111 -1.19 -5.77 4.29
CA PHE A 111 -2.63 -5.76 4.58
C PHE A 111 -3.09 -7.09 5.17
N ALA A 112 -2.60 -8.21 4.67
CA ALA A 112 -2.89 -9.52 5.24
C ALA A 112 -2.37 -9.59 6.69
N GLU A 113 -1.15 -9.14 6.98
CA GLU A 113 -0.62 -9.06 8.34
C GLU A 113 -1.51 -8.21 9.27
N LEU A 114 -1.87 -6.99 8.84
CA LEU A 114 -2.70 -6.06 9.62
C LEU A 114 -4.12 -6.56 9.85
N THR A 115 -4.69 -7.29 8.88
CA THR A 115 -6.04 -7.86 8.98
C THR A 115 -6.04 -9.25 9.63
N SER A 116 -4.87 -9.85 9.84
CA SER A 116 -4.69 -11.17 10.45
C SER A 116 -4.58 -11.16 11.97
N VAL A 117 -5.04 -10.11 12.68
CA VAL A 117 -5.23 -10.15 14.13
C VAL A 117 -6.13 -11.34 14.47
N GLY A 118 -5.52 -12.47 14.86
CA GLY A 118 -6.20 -13.73 15.18
C GLY A 118 -6.01 -14.91 14.21
N LYS A 119 -5.23 -14.82 13.11
CA LYS A 119 -4.88 -16.01 12.29
C LYS A 119 -3.52 -16.57 12.71
N PRO A 120 -3.36 -17.89 12.94
CA PRO A 120 -2.06 -18.47 13.23
C PRO A 120 -1.10 -18.23 12.08
N ALA A 121 0.13 -17.86 12.41
CA ALA A 121 1.21 -17.65 11.46
C ALA A 121 1.35 -18.89 10.54
N LYS A 122 1.42 -18.66 9.22
CA LYS A 122 1.91 -19.71 8.31
C LYS A 122 3.30 -20.12 8.79
N PRO A 123 3.61 -21.43 8.89
CA PRO A 123 4.94 -21.86 9.29
C PRO A 123 5.96 -21.26 8.33
N ALA A 124 6.98 -20.62 8.89
CA ALA A 124 8.11 -20.09 8.15
C ALA A 124 8.75 -21.25 7.36
N ALA A 125 8.75 -21.14 6.03
CA ALA A 125 9.53 -22.02 5.20
C ALA A 125 11.01 -21.76 5.53
N ALA A 126 11.65 -22.75 6.15
CA ALA A 126 13.05 -22.71 6.49
C ALA A 126 13.89 -22.45 5.23
N ALA A 127 14.78 -21.47 5.33
CA ALA A 127 15.85 -21.25 4.38
C ALA A 127 16.73 -22.51 4.31
N GLY A 128 16.89 -23.08 3.12
CA GLY A 128 17.76 -24.24 2.93
C GLY A 128 17.93 -24.65 1.48
N GLY A 129 19.10 -24.32 0.91
CA GLY A 129 19.83 -25.17 -0.05
C GLY A 129 19.36 -25.17 -1.50
N GLY A 130 20.24 -24.70 -2.39
CA GLY A 130 20.03 -24.73 -3.83
C GLY A 130 20.11 -26.12 -4.46
N GLY A 131 19.60 -26.22 -5.69
CA GLY A 131 19.81 -27.38 -6.56
C GLY A 131 18.72 -27.55 -7.61
N GLY A 132 19.07 -27.33 -8.88
CA GLY A 132 18.41 -27.95 -10.03
C GLY A 132 17.07 -27.36 -10.45
N GLN A 133 17.11 -26.40 -11.39
CA GLN A 133 15.95 -26.02 -12.21
C GLN A 133 15.44 -27.21 -13.02
N SER A 134 14.48 -27.94 -12.46
CA SER A 134 13.51 -28.68 -13.25
C SER A 134 12.35 -27.72 -13.56
N ARG A 135 12.20 -27.34 -14.83
CA ARG A 135 11.08 -26.53 -15.37
C ARG A 135 9.75 -27.31 -15.37
N ALA A 136 9.47 -28.11 -14.35
CA ALA A 136 8.15 -28.66 -14.13
C ALA A 136 7.36 -27.63 -13.29
N PRO A 137 6.16 -27.20 -13.72
CA PRO A 137 5.30 -26.36 -12.90
C PRO A 137 5.16 -26.99 -11.51
N GLN A 138 5.37 -26.21 -10.45
CA GLN A 138 5.07 -26.68 -9.10
C GLN A 138 3.61 -27.13 -9.09
N GLY A 139 3.38 -28.40 -8.80
CA GLY A 139 2.04 -28.96 -8.72
C GLY A 139 1.18 -28.14 -7.77
N ALA A 140 0.01 -27.69 -8.22
CA ALA A 140 -0.94 -27.02 -7.34
C ALA A 140 -1.28 -27.95 -6.16
N GLN A 141 -1.17 -27.40 -4.96
CA GLN A 141 -1.47 -28.07 -3.69
C GLN A 141 -2.95 -27.93 -3.31
N GLU A 142 -3.69 -27.05 -4.00
CA GLU A 142 -5.12 -26.89 -3.89
C GLU A 142 -5.85 -27.50 -5.09
N ALA A 143 -6.96 -28.18 -4.80
CA ALA A 143 -7.81 -28.77 -5.82
C ALA A 143 -8.62 -27.70 -6.56
N PRO A 144 -9.01 -27.95 -7.83
CA PRO A 144 -9.94 -27.09 -8.55
C PRO A 144 -11.22 -26.87 -7.73
N ASN A 145 -11.74 -25.65 -7.74
CA ASN A 145 -12.99 -25.27 -7.05
C ASN A 145 -13.01 -25.50 -5.52
N GLY A 146 -11.84 -25.64 -4.89
CA GLY A 146 -11.75 -25.89 -3.45
C GLY A 146 -12.23 -27.28 -3.04
N GLU A 147 -12.24 -28.25 -3.96
CA GLU A 147 -12.67 -29.62 -3.67
C GLU A 147 -11.79 -30.26 -2.57
N LYS A 148 -12.42 -30.83 -1.55
CA LYS A 148 -11.75 -31.59 -0.49
C LYS A 148 -12.22 -33.04 -0.51
N LYS A 149 -11.30 -33.97 -0.34
CA LYS A 149 -11.59 -35.39 -0.16
C LYS A 149 -11.12 -35.83 1.22
N TYR A 150 -11.84 -36.78 1.78
CA TYR A 150 -11.54 -37.37 3.07
C TYR A 150 -11.38 -38.89 2.91
N CYS A 151 -10.48 -39.44 3.72
CA CYS A 151 -10.30 -40.87 3.90
C CYS A 151 -10.34 -41.18 5.41
N ASP A 152 -10.16 -42.44 5.79
CA ASP A 152 -10.15 -42.86 7.21
C ASP A 152 -9.05 -42.17 8.03
N HIS A 153 -8.05 -41.59 7.36
CA HIS A 153 -6.93 -40.85 7.97
C HIS A 153 -7.07 -39.32 7.92
N GLY A 154 -8.27 -38.81 7.60
CA GLY A 154 -8.58 -37.38 7.56
C GLY A 154 -8.53 -36.77 6.15
N GLU A 155 -8.31 -35.46 6.09
CA GLU A 155 -8.27 -34.69 4.84
C GLU A 155 -7.11 -35.15 3.95
N MET A 156 -7.42 -35.47 2.70
CA MET A 156 -6.43 -35.90 1.72
C MET A 156 -5.73 -34.69 1.09
N VAL A 157 -4.43 -34.82 0.80
CA VAL A 157 -3.63 -33.77 0.16
C VAL A 157 -3.79 -33.85 -1.35
N TYR A 158 -4.23 -32.76 -1.96
CA TYR A 158 -4.30 -32.66 -3.41
C TYR A 158 -2.89 -32.53 -4.02
N LYS A 159 -2.66 -33.30 -5.08
CA LYS A 159 -1.42 -33.31 -5.86
C LYS A 159 -1.78 -33.23 -7.33
N SER A 160 -1.21 -32.26 -8.02
CA SER A 160 -1.25 -32.18 -9.47
C SER A 160 0.15 -32.07 -10.05
N GLY A 161 0.30 -32.41 -11.33
CA GLY A 161 1.59 -32.31 -11.99
C GLY A 161 1.62 -33.02 -13.33
N VAL A 162 2.82 -33.17 -13.88
CA VAL A 162 3.08 -33.92 -15.11
C VAL A 162 3.91 -35.14 -14.73
N SER A 163 3.45 -36.32 -15.10
CA SER A 163 4.18 -37.57 -14.89
C SER A 163 5.47 -37.61 -15.72
N THR A 164 6.38 -38.52 -15.38
CA THR A 164 7.60 -38.78 -16.18
C THR A 164 7.31 -39.18 -17.63
N LYS A 165 6.07 -39.60 -17.94
CA LYS A 165 5.60 -39.95 -19.28
C LYS A 165 4.90 -38.78 -19.99
N GLY A 166 4.93 -37.57 -19.43
CA GLY A 166 4.32 -36.38 -20.02
C GLY A 166 2.82 -36.21 -19.77
N ASN A 167 2.15 -37.17 -19.14
CA ASN A 167 0.71 -37.06 -18.84
C ASN A 167 0.46 -36.21 -17.61
N ALA A 168 -0.43 -35.22 -17.72
CA ALA A 168 -0.92 -34.46 -16.57
C ALA A 168 -1.75 -35.36 -15.65
N TYR A 169 -1.56 -35.23 -14.34
CA TYR A 169 -2.33 -35.93 -13.32
C TYR A 169 -2.87 -34.96 -12.27
N LYS A 170 -3.99 -35.35 -11.67
CA LYS A 170 -4.64 -34.68 -10.54
C LYS A 170 -5.18 -35.77 -9.63
N LEU A 171 -4.80 -35.77 -8.35
CA LEU A 171 -5.27 -36.76 -7.38
C LEU A 171 -5.23 -36.23 -5.95
N PHE A 172 -6.04 -36.82 -5.09
CA PHE A 172 -6.00 -36.67 -3.64
C PHE A 172 -5.24 -37.86 -3.06
N SER A 173 -4.17 -37.56 -2.33
CA SER A 173 -3.26 -38.50 -1.69
C SER A 173 -3.55 -38.58 -0.20
N CYS A 174 -3.64 -39.79 0.34
CA CYS A 174 -3.68 -40.00 1.78
C CYS A 174 -2.37 -39.49 2.42
N ILE A 175 -2.46 -38.94 3.64
CA ILE A 175 -1.32 -38.43 4.42
C ILE A 175 -0.74 -39.46 5.40
N ALA A 176 -1.39 -40.63 5.52
CA ALA A 176 -0.93 -41.72 6.37
C ALA A 176 0.48 -42.21 5.94
N PRO A 177 1.23 -42.83 6.87
CA PRO A 177 2.47 -43.53 6.51
C PRO A 177 2.19 -44.62 5.47
N ARG A 178 3.21 -44.95 4.66
CA ARG A 178 3.07 -45.68 3.39
C ARG A 178 2.38 -47.04 3.49
N ASP A 179 2.50 -47.67 4.65
CA ASP A 179 1.88 -48.94 5.03
C ASP A 179 0.37 -48.84 5.28
N GLN A 180 -0.16 -47.64 5.53
CA GLN A 180 -1.55 -47.37 5.89
C GLN A 180 -2.26 -46.44 4.89
N GLN A 181 -1.63 -46.12 3.75
CA GLN A 181 -2.23 -45.21 2.78
C GLN A 181 -3.47 -45.79 2.10
N CYS A 182 -4.58 -45.06 2.19
CA CYS A 182 -5.76 -45.33 1.38
C CYS A 182 -5.46 -45.13 -0.11
N LYS A 183 -6.27 -45.75 -0.98
CA LYS A 183 -6.21 -45.52 -2.43
C LYS A 183 -6.40 -44.04 -2.74
N ALA A 184 -5.65 -43.54 -3.73
CA ALA A 184 -5.81 -42.17 -4.21
C ALA A 184 -7.22 -41.96 -4.79
N GLN A 185 -7.80 -40.81 -4.50
CA GLN A 185 -9.08 -40.39 -5.08
C GLN A 185 -8.82 -39.37 -6.18
N TYR A 186 -9.71 -39.29 -7.17
CA TYR A 186 -9.59 -38.34 -8.27
C TYR A 186 -10.61 -37.22 -8.10
N PRO A 187 -10.28 -35.98 -8.52
CA PRO A 187 -11.24 -34.89 -8.53
C PRO A 187 -12.42 -35.21 -9.44
N ALA A 188 -13.56 -34.58 -9.18
CA ALA A 188 -14.70 -34.63 -10.09
C ALA A 188 -14.27 -34.10 -11.48
N ARG A 189 -14.83 -34.69 -12.55
CA ARG A 189 -14.57 -34.25 -13.92
C ARG A 189 -15.26 -32.94 -14.24
#